data_AF-A0A126RH19-F1
#
_entry.id   AF-A0A126RH19-F1
#
_cell.length_a   1.000
_cell.length_b   1.000
_cell.length_c   1.000
_cell.angle_alpha   90.00
_cell.angle_beta   90.00
_cell.angle_gamma   90.00
#
_symmetry.space_group_name_H-M   'P 1'
#
loop_
_entity.id
_entity.type
_entity.pdbx_description
1 polymer ?
#
loop_
_entity_poly.entity_id
_entity_poly.type
_entity_poly.pdbx_seq_one_letter_code
_entity_poly.pdbx_strand_id
1 'polypeptide(L)'
;MPQSIPLMAARLQRDVPTAESKVDDAIIALSSLMTSMVTARRESGAPAKTGQATILRLAKAQMSLVDVSSDVLRIHGDLLEIGKEMGSYDLRDCPSGSAETTPHLAAVA
;
A
#
# COMPACT_ATOMS: atom_id res chain seq x y z
N MET A 1 -33.85 7.64 -2.58
CA MET A 1 -33.83 6.37 -1.82
C MET A 1 -32.50 6.30 -1.09
N PRO A 2 -32.44 6.35 0.25
CA PRO A 2 -31.20 6.09 0.96
C PRO A 2 -30.74 4.66 0.65
N GLN A 3 -29.46 4.48 0.31
CA GLN A 3 -28.90 3.15 0.07
C GLN A 3 -28.91 2.36 1.38
N SER A 4 -29.21 1.06 1.31
CA SER A 4 -29.22 0.20 2.49
C SER A 4 -27.79 0.00 3.00
N ILE A 5 -27.64 -0.06 4.33
CA ILE A 5 -26.34 -0.29 5.01
C ILE A 5 -25.58 -1.50 4.43
N PRO A 6 -26.23 -2.65 4.14
CA PRO A 6 -25.55 -3.79 3.52
C PRO A 6 -24.92 -3.48 2.16
N LEU A 7 -25.56 -2.65 1.34
CA LEU A 7 -25.01 -2.26 0.03
C LEU A 7 -23.77 -1.37 0.18
N MET A 8 -23.74 -0.51 1.20
CA MET A 8 -22.57 0.31 1.50
C MET A 8 -21.41 -0.56 2.01
N ALA A 9 -21.69 -1.49 2.93
CA ALA A 9 -20.69 -2.42 3.45
C ALA A 9 -20.05 -3.28 2.33
N ALA A 10 -20.86 -3.82 1.42
CA ALA A 10 -20.37 -4.61 0.29
C ALA A 10 -19.51 -3.82 -0.72
N ARG A 11 -19.66 -2.49 -0.77
CA ARG A 11 -18.78 -1.62 -1.56
C ARG A 11 -17.45 -1.41 -0.84
N LEU A 12 -17.49 -1.05 0.45
CA LEU A 12 -16.29 -0.88 1.27
C LEU A 12 -15.43 -2.15 1.29
N GLN A 13 -16.05 -3.33 1.35
CA GLN A 13 -15.34 -4.62 1.29
C GLN A 13 -14.56 -4.83 -0.01
N ARG A 14 -14.95 -4.18 -1.12
CA ARG A 14 -14.19 -4.19 -2.38
C ARG A 14 -13.20 -3.03 -2.50
N ASP A 15 -13.60 -1.86 -2.03
CA ASP A 15 -12.83 -0.63 -2.20
C ASP A 15 -11.58 -0.64 -1.31
N VAL A 16 -11.66 -1.20 -0.10
CA VAL A 16 -10.52 -1.24 0.85
C VAL A 16 -9.34 -2.06 0.32
N PRO A 17 -9.49 -3.34 -0.09
CA PRO A 17 -8.37 -4.10 -0.67
C PRO A 17 -7.82 -3.48 -1.96
N THR A 18 -8.68 -2.83 -2.74
CA THR A 18 -8.27 -2.10 -3.94
C THR A 18 -7.38 -0.92 -3.59
N ALA A 19 -7.74 -0.15 -2.55
CA ALA A 19 -6.94 0.97 -2.07
C ALA A 19 -5.58 0.51 -1.53
N GLU A 20 -5.56 -0.55 -0.71
CA GLU A 20 -4.33 -1.17 -0.18
C GLU A 20 -3.38 -1.56 -1.32
N SER A 21 -3.87 -2.32 -2.30
CA SER A 21 -3.06 -2.75 -3.46
C SER A 21 -2.54 -1.57 -4.27
N LYS A 22 -3.30 -0.48 -4.41
CA LYS A 22 -2.86 0.70 -5.17
C LYS A 22 -1.77 1.49 -4.46
N VAL A 23 -1.73 1.46 -3.12
CA VAL A 23 -0.62 2.05 -2.36
C VAL A 23 0.65 1.22 -2.57
N ASP A 24 0.55 -0.10 -2.55
CA ASP A 24 1.69 -0.99 -2.81
C ASP A 24 2.24 -0.81 -4.24
N ASP A 25 1.37 -0.73 -5.24
CA ASP A 25 1.74 -0.42 -6.63
C ASP A 25 2.54 0.90 -6.72
N ALA A 26 2.13 1.93 -5.95
CA ALA A 26 2.81 3.22 -5.93
C ALA A 26 4.21 3.12 -5.27
N ILE A 27 4.34 2.35 -4.18
CA ILE A 27 5.64 2.10 -3.52
C ILE A 27 6.60 1.39 -4.48
N ILE A 28 6.12 0.38 -5.23
CA ILE A 28 6.90 -0.33 -6.24
C ILE A 28 7.35 0.64 -7.35
N ALA A 29 6.46 1.47 -7.85
CA ALA A 29 6.76 2.43 -8.90
C ALA A 29 7.85 3.43 -8.48
N LEU A 30 7.75 4.01 -7.28
CA LEU A 30 8.75 4.97 -6.79
C LEU A 30 10.10 4.29 -6.49
N SER A 31 10.10 3.03 -6.03
CA SER A 31 11.33 2.27 -5.80
C SER A 31 12.04 1.91 -7.11
N SER A 32 11.27 1.59 -8.14
CA SER A 32 11.79 1.39 -9.49
C SER A 32 12.39 2.69 -10.05
N LEU A 33 11.71 3.82 -9.88
CA LEU A 33 12.22 5.14 -10.28
C LEU A 33 13.53 5.51 -9.55
N MET A 34 13.62 5.25 -8.25
CA MET A 34 14.84 5.49 -7.46
C MET A 34 16.01 4.69 -8.03
N THR A 35 15.77 3.41 -8.34
CA THR A 35 16.77 2.53 -8.95
C THR A 35 17.24 3.10 -10.28
N SER A 36 16.33 3.48 -11.18
CA SER A 36 16.69 4.09 -12.47
C SER A 36 17.50 5.38 -12.29
N MET A 37 17.11 6.26 -11.36
CA MET A 37 17.83 7.52 -11.11
C MET A 37 19.25 7.31 -10.61
N VAL A 38 19.44 6.40 -9.65
CA VAL A 38 20.76 6.12 -9.07
C VAL A 38 21.66 5.41 -10.08
N THR A 39 21.10 4.49 -10.87
CA THR A 39 21.81 3.83 -11.98
C THR A 39 22.25 4.84 -13.04
N ALA A 40 21.35 5.70 -13.52
CA ALA A 40 21.69 6.73 -14.51
C ALA A 40 22.79 7.68 -14.02
N ARG A 41 22.78 8.06 -12.73
CA ARG A 41 23.86 8.87 -12.14
C ARG A 41 25.18 8.13 -12.14
N ARG A 42 25.18 6.82 -11.80
CA ARG A 42 26.38 5.99 -11.80
C ARG A 42 26.96 5.83 -13.20
N GLU A 43 26.12 5.52 -14.19
CA GLU A 43 26.53 5.22 -15.56
C GLU A 43 26.97 6.46 -16.35
N SER A 44 26.40 7.63 -16.05
CA SER A 44 26.81 8.89 -16.67
C SER A 44 28.19 9.39 -16.21
N GLY A 45 28.79 8.78 -15.19
CA GLY A 45 30.02 9.28 -14.56
C GLY A 45 29.86 10.66 -13.89
N ALA A 46 28.62 11.10 -13.69
CA ALA A 46 28.35 12.39 -13.08
C ALA A 46 28.86 12.43 -11.63
N PRO A 47 29.31 13.60 -11.13
CA PRO A 47 29.69 13.74 -9.73
C PRO A 47 28.57 13.25 -8.80
N ALA A 48 28.93 12.63 -7.68
CA ALA A 48 27.93 12.08 -6.74
C ALA A 48 26.91 13.13 -6.29
N LYS A 49 27.28 14.41 -6.19
CA LYS A 49 26.39 15.52 -5.84
C LYS A 49 25.26 15.77 -6.85
N THR A 50 25.44 15.35 -8.10
CA THR A 50 24.46 15.54 -9.18
C THR A 50 23.16 14.81 -8.83
N GLY A 51 22.04 15.54 -8.85
CA GLY A 51 20.71 15.00 -8.57
C GLY A 51 20.44 14.60 -7.11
N GLN A 52 21.35 14.87 -6.16
CA GLN A 52 21.17 14.46 -4.76
C GLN A 52 19.91 15.04 -4.12
N ALA A 53 19.62 16.32 -4.36
CA ALA A 53 18.39 16.95 -3.86
C ALA A 53 17.13 16.26 -4.40
N THR A 54 17.17 15.79 -5.65
CA THR A 54 16.06 15.05 -6.28
C THR A 54 15.91 13.66 -5.69
N ILE A 55 17.03 12.93 -5.49
CA ILE A 55 17.03 11.62 -4.81
C ILE A 55 16.48 11.74 -3.39
N LEU A 56 16.91 12.74 -2.63
CA LEU A 56 16.38 13.00 -1.30
C LEU A 56 14.86 13.26 -1.32
N ARG A 57 14.37 14.02 -2.31
CA ARG A 57 12.95 14.29 -2.46
C ARG A 57 12.16 13.01 -2.80
N LEU A 58 12.70 12.15 -3.66
CA LEU A 58 12.07 10.86 -3.98
C LEU A 58 12.04 9.93 -2.77
N ALA A 59 13.13 9.86 -2.00
CA ALA A 59 13.17 9.08 -0.76
C ALA A 59 12.11 9.54 0.25
N LYS A 60 11.93 10.86 0.41
CA LYS A 60 10.85 11.41 1.25
C LYS A 60 9.46 11.02 0.74
N ALA A 61 9.25 11.06 -0.58
CA ALA A 61 7.98 10.64 -1.17
C ALA A 61 7.69 9.14 -0.91
N GLN A 62 8.71 8.27 -0.96
CA GLN A 62 8.57 6.87 -0.59
C GLN A 62 8.17 6.69 0.88
N MET A 63 8.75 7.47 1.81
CA MET A 63 8.35 7.43 3.22
C MET A 63 6.92 7.89 3.44
N SER A 64 6.50 8.96 2.77
CA SER A 64 5.09 9.38 2.83
C SER A 64 4.13 8.32 2.31
N LEU A 65 4.50 7.51 1.30
CA LEU A 65 3.66 6.38 0.86
C LEU A 65 3.60 5.26 1.90
N VAL A 66 4.67 5.01 2.64
CA VAL A 66 4.67 4.02 3.75
C VAL A 66 3.75 4.50 4.88
N ASP A 67 3.78 5.79 5.22
CA ASP A 67 2.85 6.37 6.19
C ASP A 67 1.39 6.19 5.73
N VAL A 68 1.11 6.51 4.45
CA VAL A 68 -0.22 6.29 3.85
C VAL A 68 -0.64 4.82 3.87
N SER A 69 0.26 3.89 3.57
CA SER A 69 -0.01 2.44 3.67
C SER A 69 -0.44 2.06 5.08
N SER A 70 0.28 2.56 6.09
CA SER A 70 -0.05 2.32 7.50
C SER A 70 -1.43 2.88 7.88
N ASP A 71 -1.76 4.09 7.41
CA ASP A 71 -3.05 4.71 7.66
C ASP A 71 -4.21 3.97 6.97
N VAL A 72 -4.03 3.50 5.74
CA VAL A 72 -5.04 2.70 5.04
C VAL A 72 -5.34 1.39 5.78
N LEU A 73 -4.30 0.70 6.30
CA LEU A 73 -4.49 -0.51 7.09
C LEU A 73 -5.22 -0.23 8.42
N ARG A 74 -4.98 0.92 9.05
CA ARG A 74 -5.75 1.35 10.25
C ARG A 74 -7.21 1.62 9.90
N ILE A 75 -7.46 2.35 8.81
CA ILE A 75 -8.82 2.63 8.32
C ILE A 75 -9.57 1.33 8.05
N HIS A 76 -8.93 0.31 7.48
CA HIS A 76 -9.52 -1.02 7.33
C HIS A 76 -9.95 -1.59 8.70
N GLY A 77 -9.07 -1.59 9.69
CA GLY A 77 -9.40 -2.01 11.06
C GLY A 77 -10.58 -1.23 11.67
N ASP A 78 -10.58 0.09 11.54
CA ASP A 78 -11.66 0.94 12.06
C ASP A 78 -13.00 0.65 11.37
N LEU A 79 -12.99 0.42 10.05
CA LEU A 79 -14.19 0.04 9.29
C LEU A 79 -14.75 -1.31 9.75
N LEU A 80 -13.89 -2.25 10.13
CA LEU A 80 -14.31 -3.53 10.69
C LEU A 80 -14.99 -3.35 12.04
N GLU A 81 -14.45 -2.51 12.92
CA GLU A 81 -15.07 -2.21 14.22
C GLU A 81 -16.42 -1.50 14.06
N ILE A 82 -16.50 -0.49 13.18
CA ILE A 82 -17.76 0.19 12.85
C ILE A 82 -18.80 -0.82 12.32
N GLY A 83 -18.40 -1.75 11.46
CA GLY A 83 -19.29 -2.80 10.94
C GLY A 83 -19.90 -3.68 12.03
N LYS A 84 -19.12 -4.01 13.07
CA LYS A 84 -19.58 -4.76 14.25
C LYS A 84 -20.58 -3.96 15.07
N GLU A 85 -20.29 -2.68 15.34
CA GLU A 85 -21.17 -1.79 16.11
C GLU A 85 -22.52 -1.57 15.43
N MET A 86 -22.53 -1.49 14.10
CA MET A 86 -23.75 -1.28 13.31
C MET A 86 -24.65 -2.53 13.18
N GLY A 87 -24.32 -3.63 13.87
CA GLY A 87 -25.12 -4.86 13.87
C GLY A 87 -25.11 -5.62 12.54
N SER A 88 -24.21 -5.26 11.62
CA SER A 88 -24.01 -5.94 10.34
C SER A 88 -23.08 -7.15 10.54
N TYR A 89 -23.55 -8.14 11.28
CA TYR A 89 -22.79 -9.33 11.70
C TYR A 89 -22.61 -10.38 10.57
N ASP A 90 -22.23 -9.92 9.38
CA ASP A 90 -21.80 -10.81 8.29
C ASP A 90 -20.71 -10.20 7.41
N LEU A 91 -19.68 -9.62 8.03
CA LEU A 91 -18.37 -9.37 7.41
C LEU A 91 -17.42 -10.56 7.66
N ARG A 92 -17.97 -11.79 7.63
CA ARG A 92 -17.21 -13.02 7.91
C ARG A 92 -16.21 -13.42 6.82
N ASP A 93 -16.21 -12.73 5.68
CA ASP A 93 -15.25 -12.97 4.60
C ASP A 93 -14.40 -11.72 4.32
N CYS A 94 -13.62 -11.27 5.31
CA CYS A 94 -12.27 -10.85 4.92
C CYS A 94 -11.55 -12.15 4.55
N PRO A 95 -11.08 -12.34 3.30
CA PRO A 95 -10.37 -13.56 2.95
C PRO A 95 -9.17 -13.71 3.88
N SER A 96 -9.28 -14.63 4.84
CA SER A 96 -8.20 -15.05 5.71
C SER A 96 -7.22 -15.86 4.86
N GLY A 97 -6.40 -15.20 4.05
CA GLY A 97 -5.59 -15.95 3.10
C GLY A 97 -4.94 -15.20 1.95
N SER A 98 -4.23 -14.10 2.20
CA SER A 98 -2.90 -13.95 1.57
C SER A 98 -1.81 -14.60 2.43
N ALA A 99 -2.20 -15.47 3.36
CA ALA A 99 -1.38 -16.58 3.83
C ALA A 99 -1.43 -17.76 2.83
N GLU A 100 -1.34 -17.49 1.53
CA GLU A 100 -0.63 -18.44 0.68
C GLU A 100 0.84 -18.30 1.07
N THR A 101 1.28 -19.21 1.93
CA THR A 101 2.70 -19.53 2.12
C THR A 101 3.31 -19.72 0.75
N THR A 102 3.86 -18.66 0.17
CA THR A 102 4.77 -18.78 -0.97
C THR A 102 6.05 -19.36 -0.37
N PRO A 103 6.47 -20.57 -0.73
CA PRO A 103 7.67 -21.17 -0.17
C PRO A 103 8.97 -20.55 -0.75
N HIS A 104 8.93 -19.30 -1.20
CA HIS A 104 10.06 -18.66 -1.91
C HIS A 104 10.89 -17.69 -1.05
N LEU A 105 10.51 -17.43 0.21
CA LEU A 105 11.31 -16.60 1.13
C LEU A 105 12.17 -17.41 2.10
N ALA A 106 12.58 -18.63 1.71
CA ALA A 106 13.59 -19.42 2.42
C ALA A 106 15.02 -19.20 1.89
N ALA A 107 15.27 -18.14 1.12
CA ALA A 107 16.58 -17.90 0.51
C ALA A 107 17.02 -16.44 0.59
N VAL A 108 17.00 -15.84 1.79
CA VAL A 108 17.94 -14.78 2.14
C VAL A 108 18.28 -14.92 3.63
N ALA A 109 19.32 -15.71 3.90
CA ALA A 109 20.10 -15.70 5.14
C ALA A 109 21.56 -15.49 4.73
#